data_AF-A0A0X8VEJ3-F1
#
_entry.id   AF-A0A0X8VEJ3-F1
#
_cell.length_a   1.000
_cell.length_b   1.000
_cell.length_c   1.000
_cell.angle_alpha   90.00
_cell.angle_beta   90.00
_cell.angle_gamma   90.00
#
_symmetry.space_group_name_H-M   'P 1'
#
loop_
_entity.id
_entity.type
_entity.pdbx_description
1 polymer ?
#
loop_
_entity_poly.entity_id
_entity_poly.type
_entity_poly.pdbx_seq_one_letter_code
_entity_poly.pdbx_strand_id
1 'polypeptide(L)'
;MNVKLDAIQALPIFRNITKEGLQTMVDCFCAEFISVKKGEPIKTEQNRTLCLIEGAVTGLKKGILSPAPTEENPYVSIEDSQLFTLDSHMLLYPCYGCCFFHAQLLQNMREDGVNLIALENA
;
A
#
# COMPACT_ATOMS: atom_id res chain seq x y z
N MET A 1 -0.09 -6.60 -20.66
CA MET A 1 -0.17 -5.23 -20.13
C MET A 1 -0.50 -5.34 -18.65
N ASN A 2 0.44 -5.03 -17.75
CA ASN A 2 0.26 -5.17 -16.31
C ASN A 2 -0.59 -3.97 -15.81
N VAL A 3 -1.89 -3.99 -16.11
CA VAL A 3 -2.88 -2.92 -15.79
C VAL A 3 -2.79 -2.48 -14.33
N LYS A 4 -2.42 -3.41 -13.45
CA LYS A 4 -2.22 -3.23 -12.02
C LYS A 4 -1.00 -2.36 -11.67
N LEU A 5 0.12 -2.47 -12.40
CA LEU A 5 1.29 -1.62 -12.18
C LEU A 5 1.07 -0.19 -12.65
N ASP A 6 0.38 -0.01 -13.78
CA ASP A 6 0.08 1.33 -14.30
C ASP A 6 -0.81 2.11 -13.30
N ALA A 7 -1.74 1.42 -12.65
CA ALA A 7 -2.59 1.99 -11.60
C ALA A 7 -1.78 2.38 -10.35
N ILE A 8 -0.83 1.55 -9.90
CA ILE A 8 0.05 1.88 -8.78
C ILE A 8 0.98 3.04 -9.14
N GLN A 9 1.56 3.05 -10.35
CA GLN A 9 2.48 4.09 -10.78
C GLN A 9 1.81 5.48 -10.84
N ALA A 10 0.51 5.52 -11.07
CA ALA A 10 -0.27 6.76 -11.05
C ALA A 10 -0.44 7.35 -9.64
N LEU A 11 -0.12 6.61 -8.57
CA LEU A 11 -0.27 7.09 -7.20
C LEU A 11 0.93 7.99 -6.80
N PRO A 12 0.68 9.13 -6.13
CA PRO A 12 1.73 10.10 -5.77
C PRO A 12 2.88 9.53 -4.92
N ILE A 13 2.60 8.50 -4.13
CA ILE A 13 3.58 7.86 -3.24
C ILE A 13 4.66 7.08 -3.99
N PHE A 14 4.41 6.70 -5.24
CA PHE A 14 5.38 6.04 -6.13
C PHE A 14 6.04 7.01 -7.11
N ARG A 15 5.97 8.32 -6.86
CA ARG A 15 6.70 9.32 -7.65
C ARG A 15 8.20 8.98 -7.71
N ASN A 16 8.80 9.26 -8.86
CA ASN A 16 10.22 9.00 -9.13
C ASN A 16 10.65 7.52 -9.06
N ILE A 17 9.69 6.59 -9.10
CA ILE A 17 9.97 5.15 -9.20
C ILE A 17 9.64 4.67 -10.61
N THR A 18 10.61 3.99 -11.24
CA THR A 18 10.45 3.45 -12.60
C THR A 18 9.49 2.25 -12.60
N LYS A 19 8.92 1.89 -13.75
CA LYS A 19 8.06 0.70 -13.85
C LYS A 19 8.78 -0.59 -13.45
N GLU A 20 10.06 -0.70 -13.80
CA GLU A 20 10.91 -1.84 -13.40
C GLU A 20 11.12 -1.86 -11.89
N GLY A 21 11.45 -0.73 -11.29
CA GLY A 21 11.56 -0.61 -9.83
C GLY A 21 10.25 -0.93 -9.12
N LEU A 22 9.12 -0.51 -9.69
CA LEU A 22 7.79 -0.81 -9.17
C LEU A 22 7.46 -2.30 -9.21
N GLN A 23 7.77 -2.97 -10.33
CA GLN A 23 7.61 -4.42 -10.44
C GLN A 23 8.48 -5.14 -9.39
N THR A 24 9.75 -4.74 -9.25
CA THR A 24 10.64 -5.30 -8.22
C THR A 24 10.08 -5.09 -6.81
N MET A 25 9.55 -3.91 -6.49
CA MET A 25 8.94 -3.66 -5.18
C MET A 25 7.68 -4.49 -4.94
N VAL A 26 6.82 -4.62 -5.95
CA VAL A 26 5.63 -5.49 -5.87
C VAL A 26 6.04 -6.92 -5.53
N ASP A 27 7.10 -7.42 -6.14
CA ASP A 27 7.61 -8.76 -5.87
C ASP A 27 8.31 -8.86 -4.49
N CYS A 28 9.11 -7.86 -4.12
CA CYS A 28 9.84 -7.83 -2.85
C CYS A 28 8.93 -7.64 -1.62
N PHE A 29 7.86 -6.86 -1.76
CA PHE A 29 6.93 -6.54 -0.68
C PHE A 29 5.75 -7.51 -0.62
N CYS A 30 5.79 -8.61 -1.37
CA CYS A 30 4.70 -9.59 -1.46
C CYS A 30 3.35 -8.92 -1.76
N ALA A 31 3.32 -7.98 -2.71
CA ALA A 31 2.15 -7.14 -2.90
C ALA A 31 0.96 -7.91 -3.47
N GLU A 32 -0.23 -7.68 -2.92
CA GLU A 32 -1.46 -8.32 -3.37
C GLU A 32 -2.52 -7.29 -3.74
N PHE A 33 -3.28 -7.56 -4.80
CA PHE A 33 -4.36 -6.67 -5.23
C PHE A 33 -5.69 -7.25 -4.79
N ILE A 34 -6.47 -6.44 -4.07
CA ILE A 34 -7.75 -6.82 -3.52
C ILE A 34 -8.84 -5.97 -4.18
N SER A 35 -9.92 -6.61 -4.58
CA SER A 35 -11.15 -5.94 -5.00
C SER A 35 -12.22 -6.20 -3.96
N VAL A 36 -12.87 -5.14 -3.48
CA VAL A 36 -13.84 -5.19 -2.39
C VAL A 36 -15.11 -4.50 -2.85
N LYS A 37 -16.27 -5.13 -2.67
CA LYS A 37 -17.54 -4.52 -3.07
C LYS A 37 -18.02 -3.51 -2.06
N LYS A 38 -18.88 -2.59 -2.51
CA LYS A 38 -19.60 -1.67 -1.63
C LYS A 38 -20.24 -2.41 -0.45
N GLY A 39 -19.96 -1.93 0.76
CA GLY A 39 -20.48 -2.45 2.02
C GLY A 39 -19.66 -3.60 2.61
N GLU A 40 -18.67 -4.14 1.90
CA GLU A 40 -17.82 -5.21 2.42
C GLU A 40 -16.67 -4.66 3.28
N PRO A 41 -16.35 -5.31 4.41
CA PRO A 41 -15.17 -4.99 5.19
C PRO A 41 -13.90 -5.49 4.49
N ILE A 42 -12.82 -4.74 4.61
CA ILE A 42 -11.51 -5.14 4.13
C ILE A 42 -10.92 -6.17 5.08
N LYS A 43 -10.62 -7.35 4.57
CA LYS A 43 -9.98 -8.45 5.31
C LYS A 43 -8.55 -8.61 4.82
N THR A 44 -7.60 -8.46 5.73
CA THR A 44 -6.16 -8.52 5.47
C THR A 44 -5.46 -9.04 6.72
N GLU A 45 -4.28 -9.61 6.56
CA GLU A 45 -3.47 -10.11 7.67
C GLU A 45 -2.91 -8.96 8.53
N GLN A 46 -2.67 -9.25 9.81
CA GLN A 46 -2.18 -8.31 10.84
C GLN A 46 -0.68 -7.99 10.72
N ASN A 47 -0.18 -7.80 9.50
CA ASN A 47 1.19 -7.34 9.21
C ASN A 47 1.26 -6.69 7.81
N ARG A 48 0.13 -6.20 7.32
CA ARG A 48 -0.02 -5.70 5.97
C ARG A 48 -0.36 -4.23 5.99
N THR A 49 0.27 -3.49 5.10
CA THR A 49 -0.07 -2.10 4.81
C THR A 49 -1.00 -2.08 3.61
N LEU A 50 -2.07 -1.30 3.67
CA LEU A 50 -3.05 -1.13 2.63
C LEU A 50 -2.86 0.19 1.91
N CYS A 51 -3.18 0.23 0.63
CA CYS A 51 -3.34 1.48 -0.11
C CYS A 51 -4.50 1.38 -1.08
N LEU A 52 -5.35 2.40 -1.05
CA LEU A 52 -6.53 2.52 -1.89
C LEU A 52 -6.11 3.05 -3.28
N ILE A 53 -6.33 2.24 -4.32
CA ILE A 53 -6.04 2.56 -5.72
C ILE A 53 -7.21 3.29 -6.35
N GLU A 54 -8.42 2.80 -6.12
CA GLU A 54 -9.66 3.30 -6.69
C GLU A 54 -10.82 2.98 -5.76
N GLY A 55 -11.85 3.81 -5.78
CA GLY A 55 -12.98 3.70 -4.88
C GLY A 55 -12.83 4.56 -3.62
N ALA A 56 -13.62 4.24 -2.61
CA ALA A 56 -13.71 4.94 -1.34
C ALA A 56 -13.93 3.95 -0.20
N VAL A 57 -13.14 4.08 0.85
CA VAL A 57 -13.14 3.20 2.02
C VAL A 57 -13.09 4.07 3.27
N THR A 58 -13.83 3.69 4.31
CA THR A 58 -13.86 4.43 5.58
C THR A 58 -12.46 4.52 6.20
N GLY A 59 -12.02 5.73 6.54
CA GLY A 59 -10.73 5.96 7.20
C GLY A 59 -9.49 5.85 6.29
N LEU A 60 -9.66 5.49 5.01
CA LEU A 60 -8.57 5.43 4.04
C LEU A 60 -8.62 6.60 3.07
N LYS A 61 -7.43 7.07 2.70
CA LYS A 61 -7.23 8.06 1.63
C LYS A 61 -6.57 7.40 0.43
N LYS A 62 -7.05 7.74 -0.76
CA LYS A 62 -6.51 7.24 -2.04
C LYS A 62 -5.01 7.57 -2.15
N GLY A 63 -4.21 6.58 -2.53
CA GLY A 63 -2.77 6.74 -2.75
C GLY A 63 -1.91 6.92 -1.49
N ILE A 64 -2.49 6.76 -0.30
CA ILE A 64 -1.76 6.83 0.98
C ILE A 64 -1.69 5.43 1.60
N LEU A 65 -0.49 5.03 2.00
CA LEU A 65 -0.26 3.79 2.74
C LEU A 65 -0.78 3.93 4.17
N SER A 66 -1.60 2.97 4.58
CA SER A 66 -2.26 2.92 5.88
C SER A 66 -2.16 1.52 6.48
N PRO A 67 -2.12 1.36 7.82
CA PRO A 67 -2.03 0.05 8.45
C PRO A 67 -3.26 -0.82 8.15
N ALA A 68 -3.18 -2.13 8.40
CA ALA A 68 -4.34 -3.00 8.32
C ALA A 68 -5.45 -2.56 9.30
N PRO A 69 -6.74 -2.75 8.95
CA PRO A 69 -7.84 -2.52 9.85
C PRO A 69 -7.77 -3.47 11.05
N THR A 70 -8.10 -2.94 12.23
CA THR A 70 -8.25 -3.72 13.45
C THR A 70 -9.70 -4.12 13.66
N GLU A 71 -9.98 -5.10 14.54
CA GLU A 71 -11.36 -5.46 14.89
C GLU A 71 -12.13 -4.28 15.51
N GLU A 72 -11.43 -3.39 16.21
CA GLU A 72 -12.03 -2.20 16.83
C GLU A 72 -12.34 -1.08 15.83
N ASN A 73 -11.61 -1.01 14.71
CA ASN A 73 -11.80 0.00 13.68
C ASN A 73 -11.69 -0.62 12.27
N PRO A 74 -12.74 -1.31 11.80
CA PRO A 74 -12.72 -1.96 10.52
C PRO A 74 -12.81 -0.95 9.37
N TYR A 75 -12.01 -1.16 8.33
CA TYR A 75 -12.18 -0.47 7.06
C TYR A 75 -13.31 -1.13 6.28
N VAL A 76 -14.30 -0.34 5.88
CA VAL A 76 -15.47 -0.78 5.12
C VAL A 76 -15.51 -0.01 3.81
N SER A 77 -15.70 -0.74 2.71
CA SER A 77 -15.81 -0.13 1.40
C SER A 77 -17.13 0.62 1.26
N ILE A 78 -17.08 1.89 0.87
CA ILE A 78 -18.26 2.75 0.67
C ILE A 78 -18.78 2.61 -0.76
N GLU A 79 -17.91 2.24 -1.69
CA GLU A 79 -18.21 1.90 -3.08
C GLU A 79 -17.42 0.66 -3.52
N ASP A 80 -17.53 0.24 -4.77
CA ASP A 80 -16.67 -0.83 -5.29
C ASP A 80 -15.24 -0.30 -5.37
N SER A 81 -14.33 -0.90 -4.59
CA SER A 81 -12.98 -0.38 -4.39
C SER A 81 -11.91 -1.38 -4.82
N GLN A 82 -10.80 -0.84 -5.28
CA GLN A 82 -9.58 -1.57 -5.55
C GLN A 82 -8.48 -1.09 -4.61
N LEU A 83 -7.86 -2.04 -3.93
CA LEU A 83 -6.75 -1.81 -3.04
C LEU A 83 -5.57 -2.67 -3.45
N PHE A 84 -4.39 -2.28 -3.01
CA PHE A 84 -3.30 -3.22 -2.88
C PHE A 84 -2.80 -3.27 -1.45
N THR A 85 -2.21 -4.40 -1.10
CA THR A 85 -1.60 -4.66 0.19
C THR A 85 -0.11 -4.90 -0.02
N LEU A 86 0.70 -4.55 0.97
CA LEU A 86 2.14 -4.81 1.04
C LEU A 86 2.45 -5.43 2.39
N ASP A 87 3.45 -6.28 2.46
CA ASP A 87 4.02 -6.72 3.73
C ASP A 87 4.71 -5.52 4.44
N SER A 88 4.22 -5.17 5.63
CA SER A 88 4.71 -4.03 6.40
C SER A 88 6.16 -4.22 6.82
N HIS A 89 6.57 -5.44 7.18
CA HIS A 89 7.94 -5.73 7.57
C HIS A 89 8.90 -5.57 6.37
N MET A 90 8.54 -6.12 5.20
CA MET A 90 9.35 -5.95 3.99
C MET A 90 9.42 -4.49 3.53
N LEU A 91 8.35 -3.72 3.73
CA LEU A 91 8.30 -2.30 3.42
C LEU A 91 9.24 -1.47 4.30
N LEU A 92 9.27 -1.75 5.60
CA LEU A 92 9.99 -0.95 6.60
C LEU A 92 11.45 -1.39 6.77
N TYR A 93 11.73 -2.68 6.62
CA TYR A 93 13.08 -3.23 6.75
C TYR A 93 13.66 -3.44 5.35
N PRO A 94 14.54 -2.54 4.87
CA PRO A 94 15.12 -2.69 3.55
C PRO A 94 15.82 -4.03 3.43
N CYS A 95 15.64 -4.70 2.28
CA CYS A 95 16.38 -5.91 2.01
C CYS A 95 17.89 -5.62 2.08
N TYR A 96 18.68 -6.60 2.53
CA TYR A 96 20.14 -6.49 2.71
C TYR A 96 20.89 -5.96 1.47
N GLY A 97 20.27 -6.05 0.28
CA GLY A 97 20.71 -5.31 -0.90
C GLY A 97 19.96 -3.99 -1.00
N CYS A 98 20.58 -2.89 -0.61
CA CYS A 98 20.09 -1.50 -0.71
C CYS A 98 19.44 -1.18 -2.08
N CYS A 99 18.17 -1.53 -2.25
CA CYS A 99 17.44 -1.20 -3.47
C CYS A 99 17.07 0.27 -3.39
N PHE A 100 17.62 1.03 -4.33
CA PHE A 100 17.40 2.47 -4.48
C PHE A 100 15.90 2.84 -4.41
N PHE A 101 15.03 2.00 -4.95
CA PHE A 101 13.57 2.22 -4.98
C PHE A 101 12.91 2.12 -3.59
N HIS A 102 13.40 1.26 -2.67
CA HIS A 102 12.85 1.22 -1.30
C HIS A 102 13.20 2.50 -0.54
N ALA A 103 14.44 2.98 -0.67
CA ALA A 103 14.84 4.24 -0.05
C ALA A 103 14.01 5.41 -0.60
N GLN A 104 13.76 5.43 -1.92
CA GLN A 104 12.90 6.43 -2.54
C GLN A 104 11.45 6.35 -2.05
N LEU A 105 10.89 5.15 -1.91
CA LEU A 105 9.53 4.96 -1.39
C LEU A 105 9.42 5.43 0.07
N LEU A 106 10.37 5.06 0.93
CA LEU A 106 10.42 5.51 2.33
C LEU A 106 10.54 7.04 2.43
N GLN A 107 11.31 7.67 1.53
CA GLN A 107 11.38 9.12 1.45
C GLN A 107 10.02 9.73 1.06
N ASN A 108 9.39 9.20 0.01
CA ASN A 108 8.08 9.67 -0.44
C ASN A 108 7.03 9.55 0.68
N MET A 109 7.03 8.43 1.42
CA MET A 109 6.18 8.21 2.59
C MET A 109 6.38 9.27 3.67
N ARG A 110 7.64 9.62 3.99
CA ARG A 110 7.96 10.66 4.99
C ARG A 110 7.49 12.03 4.53
N GLU A 111 7.71 12.37 3.27
CA GLU A 111 7.28 13.64 2.67
C GLU A 111 5.75 13.76 2.64
N ASP A 112 5.04 12.65 2.40
CA ASP A 112 3.58 12.60 2.36
C ASP A 112 2.94 12.49 3.77
N GLY A 113 3.77 12.51 4.82
CA GLY A 113 3.34 12.48 6.22
C GLY A 113 2.79 11.12 6.67
N VAL A 114 3.16 10.02 6.01
CA VAL A 114 2.78 8.67 6.41
C VAL A 114 3.42 8.33 7.76
N ASN A 115 2.60 7.87 8.71
CA ASN A 115 3.08 7.48 10.04
C ASN A 115 3.72 6.09 9.98
N LEU A 116 5.04 6.04 9.79
CA LEU A 116 5.82 4.79 9.72
C LEU A 116 5.71 3.95 11.00
N ILE A 117 5.57 4.58 12.17
CA ILE A 117 5.41 3.88 13.46
C ILE A 117 4.08 3.13 13.49
N ALA A 118 3.03 3.70 12.88
CA ALA A 118 1.74 3.01 12.78
C ALA A 118 1.81 1.79 11.85
N LEU A 119 2.73 1.77 10.89
CA LEU A 119 2.95 0.62 10.00
C LEU A 119 3.81 -0.47 10.65
N GLU A 120 4.71 -0.11 11.57
CA GLU A 120 5.53 -1.07 12.35
C GLU A 120 4.67 -1.93 13.29
N ASN A 121 3.50 -1.43 13.70
CA ASN A 121 2.58 -2.08 14.64
C ASN A 121 1.30 -2.58 13.94
N ALA A 122 1.28 -2.61 12.61
CA ALA A 122 0.15 -3.02 11.76
C ALA A 122 0.06 -4.55 11.62
#